data_AF-A0A2S5ZXM7-F1
#
_entry.id   AF-A0A2S5ZXM7-F1
#
_cell.length_a   1.000
_cell.length_b   1.000
_cell.length_c   1.000
_cell.angle_alpha   90.00
_cell.angle_beta   90.00
_cell.angle_gamma   90.00
#
_symmetry.space_group_name_H-M   'P 1'
#
loop_
_entity.id
_entity.type
_entity.pdbx_description
1 polymer ?
#
loop_
_entity_poly.entity_id
_entity_poly.type
_entity_poly.pdbx_seq_one_letter_code
_entity_poly.pdbx_strand_id
1 'polypeptide(L)'
;MDEVSCRSCGTCVLVEKFSPQHTSVQWSRSAMRACTELSQPGTHAHTCTALRESIDAAVQSGQLSVSTRDVDVRTRGRTVA
;
A
#
# COMPACT_ATOMS: atom_id res chain seq x y z
N MET A 1 -1.71 8.60 0.52
CA MET A 1 -0.60 7.62 0.67
C MET A 1 -0.18 7.55 2.13
N ASP A 2 -0.13 6.34 2.67
CA ASP A 2 0.21 6.04 4.06
C ASP A 2 1.35 5.00 4.12
N GLU A 3 2.14 5.02 5.20
CA GLU A 3 3.23 4.07 5.39
C GLU A 3 2.76 2.78 6.05
N VAL A 4 3.16 1.63 5.50
CA VAL A 4 2.84 0.32 6.03
C VAL A 4 4.13 -0.48 6.22
N SER A 5 4.34 -0.95 7.45
CA SER A 5 5.42 -1.85 7.79
C SER A 5 4.97 -3.31 7.70
N CYS A 6 5.72 -4.13 6.97
CA CYS A 6 5.57 -5.58 6.95
C CYS A 6 5.88 -6.16 8.33
N ARG A 7 4.94 -6.88 8.97
CA ARG A 7 5.17 -7.48 10.30
C ARG A 7 6.17 -8.64 10.31
N SER A 8 6.37 -9.30 9.17
CA SER A 8 7.30 -10.44 9.06
C SER A 8 8.72 -9.98 8.68
N CYS A 9 8.80 -9.10 7.68
CA CYS A 9 10.05 -8.70 7.05
C CYS A 9 10.55 -7.31 7.49
N GLY A 10 9.76 -6.54 8.23
CA GLY A 10 10.15 -5.21 8.75
C GLY A 10 10.28 -4.12 7.68
N THR A 11 9.94 -4.40 6.43
CA THR A 11 10.06 -3.44 5.33
C THR A 11 8.97 -2.38 5.41
N CYS A 12 9.33 -1.10 5.28
CA CYS A 12 8.38 0.00 5.15
C CYS A 12 8.14 0.34 3.69
N VAL A 13 6.88 0.34 3.27
CA VAL A 13 6.44 0.75 1.93
C VAL A 13 5.36 1.82 2.03
N LEU A 14 5.19 2.59 0.95
CA LEU A 14 4.09 3.53 0.85
C LEU A 14 2.93 2.86 0.11
N VAL A 15 1.74 2.92 0.70
CA VAL A 15 0.55 2.26 0.20
C VAL A 15 -0.55 3.28 0.01
N GLU A 16 -1.27 3.16 -1.10
CA GLU A 16 -2.49 3.88 -1.35
C GLU A 16 -3.58 2.93 -1.81
N LYS A 17 -4.64 2.82 -1.00
CA LYS A 17 -5.80 2.01 -1.31
C LYS A 17 -6.81 2.86 -2.05
N PHE A 18 -7.04 2.59 -3.33
CA PHE A 18 -8.07 3.29 -4.13
C PHE A 18 -9.40 2.56 -4.08
N SER A 19 -9.36 1.23 -4.02
CA SER A 19 -10.53 0.34 -4.00
C SER A 19 -10.14 -0.99 -3.37
N PRO A 20 -11.08 -1.86 -2.97
CA PRO A 20 -10.75 -3.18 -2.43
C PRO A 20 -9.82 -4.00 -3.34
N GLN A 21 -10.04 -3.89 -4.66
CA GLN A 21 -9.28 -4.59 -5.70
C GLN A 21 -8.07 -3.82 -6.23
N HIS A 22 -7.98 -2.49 -5.97
CA HIS A 22 -6.93 -1.64 -6.54
C HIS A 22 -6.14 -0.94 -5.44
N THR A 23 -4.89 -1.37 -5.30
CA THR A 23 -3.94 -0.85 -4.30
C THR A 23 -2.66 -0.48 -5.03
N SER A 24 -2.23 0.77 -4.89
CA SER A 24 -0.90 1.18 -5.33
C SER A 24 0.08 0.97 -4.18
N VAL A 25 1.17 0.26 -4.45
CA VAL A 25 2.23 0.00 -3.48
C VAL A 25 3.53 0.51 -4.08
N GLN A 26 4.13 1.51 -3.44
CA GLN A 26 5.41 2.04 -3.82
C GLN A 26 6.52 1.41 -2.98
N TRP A 27 7.40 0.71 -3.67
CA TRP A 27 8.57 0.07 -3.09
C TRP A 27 9.80 0.95 -3.21
N SER A 28 10.45 1.21 -2.07
CA SER A 28 11.78 1.82 -2.06
C SER A 28 12.85 0.75 -2.32
N ARG A 29 14.02 1.16 -2.82
CA ARG A 29 15.18 0.25 -2.94
C ARG A 29 15.56 -0.39 -1.61
N SER A 30 15.43 0.33 -0.51
CA SER A 30 15.69 -0.17 0.84
C SER A 30 14.70 -1.27 1.22
N ALA A 31 13.41 -1.06 0.96
CA ALA A 31 12.36 -2.05 1.21
C ALA A 31 12.54 -3.31 0.35
N MET A 32 12.90 -3.15 -0.93
CA MET A 32 13.19 -4.29 -1.80
C MET A 32 14.37 -5.13 -1.29
N ARG A 33 15.42 -4.50 -0.74
CA ARG A 33 16.57 -5.20 -0.17
C ARG A 33 16.29 -5.85 1.18
N ALA A 34 15.44 -5.25 2.00
CA ALA A 34 15.09 -5.81 3.31
C ALA A 34 14.09 -6.98 3.23
N CYS A 35 13.36 -7.11 2.11
CA CYS A 35 12.43 -8.22 1.91
C CYS A 35 13.15 -9.47 1.36
N THR A 36 13.28 -10.51 2.19
CA THR A 36 13.91 -11.79 1.80
C THR A 36 13.17 -12.50 0.66
N GLU A 37 11.84 -12.36 0.57
CA GLU A 37 11.05 -12.98 -0.51
C GLU A 37 11.26 -12.31 -1.88
N LEU A 38 11.44 -10.99 -1.88
CA LEU A 38 11.71 -10.22 -3.11
C LEU A 38 13.19 -10.26 -3.50
N SER A 39 14.09 -10.48 -2.55
CA SER A 39 15.52 -10.65 -2.83
C SER A 39 15.83 -12.02 -3.45
N GLN A 40 14.89 -12.97 -3.48
CA GLN A 40 15.12 -14.29 -4.05
C GLN A 40 15.04 -14.27 -5.58
N PRO A 41 16.10 -14.69 -6.29
CA PRO A 41 16.08 -14.75 -7.75
C PRO A 41 15.08 -15.81 -8.23
N GLY A 42 14.19 -15.43 -9.15
CA GLY A 42 13.15 -16.30 -9.72
C GLY A 42 11.73 -16.04 -9.22
N THR A 43 11.56 -15.22 -8.18
CA THR A 43 10.25 -14.82 -7.68
C THR A 43 9.76 -13.58 -8.46
N HIS A 44 8.76 -13.74 -9.32
CA HIS A 44 8.10 -12.62 -10.03
C HIS A 44 7.08 -11.87 -9.15
N ALA A 45 7.07 -12.10 -7.83
CA ALA A 45 6.17 -11.40 -6.94
C ALA A 45 6.62 -9.94 -6.82
N HIS A 46 5.69 -9.00 -7.00
CA HIS A 46 5.94 -7.58 -6.74
C HIS A 46 5.79 -7.21 -5.26
N THR A 47 5.35 -8.14 -4.40
CA THR A 47 5.08 -7.94 -2.98
C THR A 47 5.03 -9.29 -2.26
N CYS A 48 5.51 -9.36 -1.01
CA CYS A 48 5.39 -10.52 -0.13
C CYS A 48 3.96 -10.70 0.42
N THR A 49 3.59 -11.94 0.72
CA THR A 49 2.26 -12.27 1.26
C THR A 49 2.03 -11.62 2.62
N ALA A 50 3.05 -11.61 3.48
CA ALA A 50 2.99 -10.96 4.79
C ALA A 50 2.74 -9.45 4.71
N LEU A 51 3.23 -8.76 3.67
CA LEU A 51 2.93 -7.35 3.48
C LEU A 51 1.48 -7.15 3.02
N ARG A 52 0.94 -8.01 2.14
CA ARG A 52 -0.48 -7.97 1.76
C ARG A 52 -1.39 -8.10 2.99
N GLU A 53 -1.11 -9.07 3.85
CA GLU A 53 -1.85 -9.22 5.10
C GLU A 53 -1.69 -8.03 6.05
N SER A 54 -0.51 -7.39 6.04
CA SER A 54 -0.27 -6.16 6.82
C SER A 54 -1.11 -5.00 6.28
N ILE A 55 -1.20 -4.85 4.95
CA ILE A 55 -2.05 -3.85 4.29
C ILE A 55 -3.53 -4.12 4.61
N ASP A 56 -4.00 -5.36 4.47
CA ASP A 56 -5.40 -5.69 4.73
C ASP A 56 -5.76 -5.47 6.21
N ALA A 57 -4.86 -5.82 7.14
CA ALA A 57 -5.03 -5.51 8.56
C ALA A 57 -5.05 -3.99 8.84
N ALA A 58 -4.22 -3.21 8.15
CA ALA A 58 -4.20 -1.76 8.30
C ALA A 58 -5.48 -1.12 7.72
N VAL A 59 -6.06 -1.67 6.65
CA VAL A 59 -7.39 -1.26 6.16
C VAL A 59 -8.48 -1.63 7.17
N GLN A 60 -8.45 -2.86 7.68
CA GLN A 60 -9.45 -3.36 8.63
C GLN A 60 -9.45 -2.60 9.97
N SER A 61 -8.27 -2.15 10.41
CA SER A 61 -8.09 -1.32 11.61
C SER A 61 -8.36 0.17 11.39
N GLY A 62 -8.60 0.59 10.14
CA GLY A 62 -8.81 1.99 9.79
C GLY A 62 -7.54 2.84 9.72
N GLN A 63 -6.35 2.25 9.88
CA GLN A 63 -5.08 2.94 9.69
C GLN A 63 -4.84 3.31 8.22
N LEU A 64 -5.31 2.48 7.29
CA LEU A 64 -5.32 2.78 5.86
C LEU A 64 -6.74 3.14 5.43
N SER A 65 -6.94 4.40 5.09
CA SER A 65 -8.20 4.85 4.51
C SER A 65 -8.23 4.55 3.02
N VAL A 66 -9.37 4.06 2.54
CA VAL A 66 -9.60 3.91 1.09
C VAL A 66 -9.78 5.29 0.50
N SER A 67 -8.72 5.80 -0.14
CA SER A 67 -8.74 7.04 -0.92
C SER A 67 -9.45 6.76 -2.24
N THR A 68 -10.77 6.60 -2.20
CA THR A 68 -11.57 6.77 -3.40
C THR A 68 -11.35 8.21 -3.87
N ARG A 69 -11.11 8.41 -5.18
CA ARG A 69 -11.07 9.76 -5.80
C ARG A 69 -12.31 10.62 -5.47
N ASP A 70 -13.36 9.99 -4.94
CA ASP A 70 -14.56 10.62 -4.42
C ASP A 70 -14.30 11.55 -3.20
N VAL A 71 -13.24 11.33 -2.41
CA VAL A 71 -12.90 12.27 -1.31
C VAL A 71 -12.30 13.57 -1.85
N ASP A 72 -11.49 13.52 -2.92
CA ASP A 72 -10.94 14.74 -3.54
C ASP A 72 -12.04 15.57 -4.23
N VAL A 73 -13.01 14.92 -4.91
CA VAL A 73 -14.15 15.66 -5.52
C VAL A 73 -15.07 16.29 -4.47
N ARG A 74 -15.26 15.63 -3.31
CA ARG A 74 -16.13 16.14 -2.24
C ARG A 74 -15.48 17.25 -1.41
N THR A 75 -14.15 17.24 -1.29
CA THR A 75 -13.42 18.25 -0.50
C THR A 75 -13.05 19.48 -1.34
N ARG A 76 -12.96 19.35 -2.68
CA ARG A 76 -12.84 20.46 -3.63
C ARG A 76 -14.19 20.83 -4.25
N GLY A 77 -15.14 21.25 -3.44
CA GLY A 77 -16.36 21.85 -3.99
C GLY A 77 -16.04 23.14 -4.75
N ARG A 78 -16.03 23.13 -6.09
CA ARG A 78 -16.60 24.21 -6.94
C ARG A 78 -16.65 23.81 -8.40
N THR A 79 -17.86 23.71 -8.93
CA THR A 79 -18.18 23.89 -10.35
C THR A 79 -17.50 25.16 -10.87
N VAL A 80 -16.64 25.04 -11.87
CA VAL A 80 -16.35 26.17 -12.77
C VAL A 80 -17.46 26.15 -13.80
N ALA A 81 -18.24 27.23 -13.81
CA ALA A 81 -19.32 27.51 -14.77
C ALA A 81 -18.78 27.65 -16.20
#